data_AF-A0A5S9Y9K2-F1
#
_entry.id   AF-A0A5S9Y9K2-F1
#
_cell.length_a   1.000
_cell.length_b   1.000
_cell.length_c   1.000
_cell.angle_alpha   90.00
_cell.angle_beta   90.00
_cell.angle_gamma   90.00
#
_symmetry.space_group_name_H-M   'P 1'
#
loop_
_entity.id
_entity.type
_entity.pdbx_description
1 polymer ?
#
loop_
_entity_poly.entity_id
_entity_poly.type
_entity_poly.pdbx_seq_one_letter_code
_entity_poly.pdbx_strand_id
1 'polypeptide(L)'
;MERITSLVFFASFLIIFVSENSNGVTYFHQIVTTRGDSCDESLSLCEKCDERCKAKHGPSCISKCDGEVGMLSCTCTYECGPPLPPKGNVCSGGTGMCSGKCPYKCCDTSCAQKYNGGRGFCNSLGNYNFCQCEYPC
;
A
#
# COMPACT_ATOMS: atom_id res chain seq x y z
N MET A 1 3.38 -34.03 28.20
CA MET A 1 4.57 -34.90 28.05
C MET A 1 4.58 -35.34 26.61
N GLU A 2 5.49 -34.96 25.73
CA GLU A 2 6.87 -34.43 25.86
C GLU A 2 7.20 -33.57 24.62
N ARG A 3 8.18 -32.68 24.76
CA ARG A 3 8.74 -31.76 23.74
C ARG A 3 9.83 -32.44 22.90
N ILE A 4 9.93 -32.15 21.59
CA ILE A 4 11.19 -32.04 20.79
C ILE A 4 10.88 -31.15 19.54
N THR A 5 11.09 -29.83 19.56
CA THR A 5 12.27 -29.02 19.16
C THR A 5 12.88 -29.29 17.77
N SER A 6 12.91 -28.23 16.94
CA SER A 6 13.81 -27.96 15.80
C SER A 6 13.96 -28.99 14.68
N LEU A 7 13.51 -28.62 13.48
CA LEU A 7 14.37 -28.53 12.28
C LEU A 7 13.60 -27.81 11.17
N VAL A 8 13.95 -26.55 10.98
CA VAL A 8 13.57 -25.76 9.81
C VAL A 8 14.23 -26.39 8.59
N PHE A 9 13.50 -27.22 7.84
CA PHE A 9 13.94 -27.69 6.53
C PHE A 9 13.63 -26.61 5.49
N PHE A 10 14.56 -25.68 5.28
CA PHE A 10 14.56 -24.77 4.15
C PHE A 10 14.87 -25.54 2.86
N ALA A 11 13.83 -26.05 2.19
CA ALA A 11 13.92 -26.48 0.80
C ALA A 11 13.61 -25.28 -0.10
N SER A 12 14.64 -24.75 -0.77
CA SER A 12 14.48 -23.76 -1.85
C SER A 12 13.81 -24.44 -3.04
N PHE A 13 12.49 -24.31 -3.18
CA PHE A 13 11.77 -24.84 -4.33
C PHE A 13 11.97 -23.92 -5.55
N LEU A 14 12.88 -24.29 -6.45
CA LEU A 14 12.94 -23.71 -7.80
C LEU A 14 11.81 -24.31 -8.65
N ILE A 15 10.65 -23.66 -8.70
CA ILE A 15 9.55 -24.11 -9.56
C ILE A 15 9.71 -23.48 -10.95
N ILE A 16 10.14 -24.27 -11.93
CA ILE A 16 10.25 -23.87 -13.33
C ILE A 16 8.91 -24.21 -14.01
N PHE A 17 8.11 -23.20 -14.35
CA PHE A 17 6.92 -23.40 -15.19
C PHE A 17 7.32 -23.30 -16.66
N VAL A 18 7.21 -24.41 -17.40
CA VAL A 18 7.39 -24.44 -18.86
C VAL A 18 6.01 -24.38 -19.50
N SER A 19 5.69 -23.27 -20.18
CA SER A 19 4.57 -23.25 -21.13
C SER A 19 5.14 -23.09 -22.54
N GLU A 20 4.84 -24.06 -23.39
CA GLU A 20 5.29 -24.12 -24.77
C GLU A 20 4.38 -23.22 -25.62
N ASN A 21 4.86 -22.03 -25.95
CA ASN A 21 4.36 -21.27 -27.09
C ASN A 21 5.57 -20.92 -27.96
N SER A 22 5.45 -21.30 -29.24
CA SER A 22 6.45 -21.09 -30.27
C SER A 22 6.83 -19.61 -30.36
N ASN A 23 8.13 -19.35 -30.23
CA ASN A 23 8.84 -18.06 -30.31
C ASN A 23 8.98 -17.31 -28.97
N GLY A 24 10.00 -17.71 -28.21
CA GLY A 24 10.57 -16.93 -27.11
C GLY A 24 10.38 -17.58 -25.74
N VAL A 25 11.40 -18.26 -25.25
CA VAL A 25 11.44 -18.77 -23.86
C VAL A 25 11.60 -17.56 -22.94
N THR A 26 10.51 -17.13 -22.31
CA THR A 26 10.54 -16.07 -21.30
C THR A 26 10.66 -16.73 -19.93
N TYR A 27 11.85 -16.66 -19.32
CA TYR A 27 12.07 -17.13 -17.95
C TYR A 27 11.49 -16.10 -16.97
N PHE A 28 10.32 -16.36 -16.42
CA PHE A 28 9.83 -15.60 -15.26
C PHE A 28 10.48 -16.14 -13.99
N HIS A 29 11.62 -15.55 -13.61
CA HIS A 29 12.20 -15.77 -12.30
C HIS A 29 11.47 -14.88 -11.29
N GLN A 30 10.38 -15.39 -10.70
CA GLN A 30 9.75 -14.73 -9.57
C GLN A 30 10.62 -14.94 -8.32
N ILE A 31 11.50 -13.98 -8.04
CA ILE A 31 12.13 -13.85 -6.72
C ILE A 31 11.06 -13.24 -5.81
N VAL A 32 10.33 -14.08 -5.07
CA VAL A 32 9.55 -13.59 -3.93
C VAL A 32 10.53 -13.27 -2.81
N THR A 33 11.03 -12.03 -2.81
CA THR A 33 11.80 -11.49 -1.70
C THR A 33 10.84 -11.19 -0.56
N THR A 34 10.76 -12.08 0.42
CA THR A 34 10.19 -11.75 1.73
C THR A 34 11.22 -10.96 2.55
N ARG A 35 11.43 -9.68 2.19
CA ARG A 35 12.01 -8.69 3.12
C ARG A 35 10.94 -7.66 3.39
N GLY A 36 10.46 -7.65 4.63
CA GLY A 36 9.22 -6.99 5.04
C GLY A 36 9.15 -5.48 4.90
N ASP A 37 10.16 -4.79 4.37
CA ASP A 37 10.21 -3.32 4.36
C ASP A 37 10.84 -2.72 3.09
N SER A 38 11.03 -3.48 2.00
CA SER A 38 11.63 -2.96 0.75
C SER A 38 10.62 -2.84 -0.39
N CYS A 39 10.56 -1.67 -1.01
CA CYS A 39 9.71 -1.31 -2.14
C CYS A 39 10.56 -1.21 -3.42
N ASP A 40 10.03 -1.69 -4.54
CA ASP A 40 10.67 -1.61 -5.86
C ASP A 40 9.88 -0.66 -6.78
N GLU A 41 10.59 0.24 -7.47
CA GLU A 41 10.02 1.11 -8.51
C GLU A 41 10.81 0.96 -9.82
N SER A 42 10.13 0.60 -10.91
CA SER A 42 10.73 0.50 -12.24
C SER A 42 10.58 1.79 -13.04
N LEU A 43 11.69 2.29 -13.56
CA LEU A 43 11.86 3.45 -14.43
C LEU A 43 12.33 3.01 -15.81
N SER A 44 11.91 3.72 -16.86
CA SER A 44 12.12 3.32 -18.25
C SER A 44 13.55 3.55 -18.79
N LEU A 45 14.36 4.36 -18.11
CA LEU A 45 15.66 4.82 -18.61
C LEU A 45 16.76 4.57 -17.59
N CYS A 46 17.85 3.94 -18.06
CA CYS A 46 19.05 3.66 -17.27
C CYS A 46 20.05 4.81 -17.18
N GLU A 47 19.85 5.89 -17.94
CA GLU A 47 20.66 7.09 -17.79
C GLU A 47 20.48 7.67 -16.37
N LYS A 48 21.60 7.80 -15.65
CA LYS A 48 21.66 8.31 -14.27
C LYS A 48 20.66 7.62 -13.32
N CYS A 49 20.44 6.33 -13.53
CA CYS A 49 19.51 5.51 -12.74
C CYS A 49 19.74 5.69 -11.22
N ASP A 50 21.00 5.56 -10.78
CA ASP A 50 21.37 5.68 -9.37
C ASP A 50 21.09 7.05 -8.76
N GLU A 51 21.49 8.11 -9.46
CA GLU A 51 21.24 9.49 -9.02
C GLU A 51 19.74 9.77 -8.91
N ARG A 52 18.94 9.28 -9.86
CA ARG A 52 17.48 9.47 -9.89
C ARG A 52 16.78 8.69 -8.78
N CYS A 53 17.17 7.44 -8.57
CA CYS A 53 16.66 6.62 -7.47
C CYS A 53 16.98 7.26 -6.11
N LYS A 54 18.23 7.70 -5.90
CA LYS A 54 18.65 8.35 -4.64
C LYS A 54 18.04 9.74 -4.44
N ALA A 55 17.88 10.51 -5.51
CA ALA A 55 17.20 11.81 -5.44
C ALA A 55 15.72 11.68 -5.04
N LYS A 56 15.07 10.58 -5.43
CA LYS A 56 13.65 10.35 -5.16
C LYS A 56 13.38 9.66 -3.81
N HIS A 57 14.15 8.62 -3.49
CA HIS A 57 13.89 7.72 -2.36
C HIS A 57 14.92 7.83 -1.23
N GLY A 58 15.96 8.66 -1.41
CA GLY A 58 17.01 8.87 -0.44
C GLY A 58 18.27 8.02 -0.68
N PRO A 59 19.35 8.30 0.05
CA PRO A 59 20.69 7.76 -0.22
C PRO A 59 20.81 6.25 0.04
N SER A 60 19.90 5.65 0.81
CA SER A 60 19.82 4.21 1.07
C SER A 60 19.19 3.42 -0.07
N CYS A 61 18.64 4.10 -1.08
CA CYS A 61 18.06 3.46 -2.26
C CYS A 61 19.15 2.81 -3.11
N ILE A 62 18.90 1.55 -3.48
CA ILE A 62 19.73 0.74 -4.36
C ILE A 62 19.11 0.77 -5.75
N SER A 63 19.90 1.11 -6.76
CA SER A 63 19.45 1.11 -8.15
C SER A 63 20.04 -0.05 -8.92
N LYS A 64 19.27 -0.62 -9.84
CA LYS A 64 19.71 -1.70 -10.72
C LYS A 64 19.21 -1.47 -12.14
N CYS A 65 20.08 -1.63 -13.12
CA CYS A 65 19.73 -1.52 -14.52
C CYS A 65 19.73 -2.90 -15.15
N ASP A 66 18.54 -3.44 -15.39
CA ASP A 66 18.33 -4.77 -15.97
C ASP A 66 17.37 -4.70 -17.17
N GLY A 67 17.60 -5.57 -18.15
CA GLY A 67 16.77 -5.70 -19.35
C GLY A 67 17.58 -6.15 -20.56
N GLU A 68 16.91 -6.45 -21.67
CA GLU A 68 17.56 -6.75 -22.93
C GLU A 68 18.21 -5.48 -23.54
N VAL A 69 19.24 -5.66 -24.36
CA VAL A 69 19.93 -4.54 -25.04
C VAL A 69 18.91 -3.78 -25.90
N GLY A 70 18.56 -2.55 -25.47
CA GLY A 70 17.53 -1.71 -26.09
C GLY A 70 16.25 -1.54 -25.25
N MET A 71 16.07 -2.32 -24.18
CA MET A 71 14.97 -2.21 -23.20
C MET A 71 15.51 -2.26 -21.75
N LEU A 72 16.67 -1.65 -21.50
CA LEU A 72 17.24 -1.57 -20.17
C LEU A 72 16.36 -0.69 -19.27
N SER A 73 15.76 -1.30 -18.26
CA SER A 73 14.94 -0.63 -17.26
C SER A 73 15.73 -0.43 -15.97
N CYS A 74 15.50 0.69 -15.32
CA CYS A 74 16.10 1.07 -14.05
C CYS A 74 15.15 0.72 -12.92
N THR A 75 15.50 -0.23 -12.07
CA THR A 75 14.74 -0.58 -10.86
C THR A 75 15.37 0.07 -9.64
N CYS A 76 14.60 0.84 -8.90
CA CYS A 76 14.97 1.43 -7.63
C CYS A 76 14.38 0.58 -6.49
N THR A 77 15.23 -0.04 -5.68
CA THR A 77 14.85 -0.72 -4.44
C THR A 77 15.12 0.23 -3.26
N TYR A 78 14.12 0.53 -2.46
CA TYR A 78 14.25 1.43 -1.31
C TYR A 78 13.51 0.88 -0.10
N GLU A 79 13.89 1.30 1.10
CA GLU A 79 13.06 1.01 2.27
C GLU A 79 11.73 1.75 2.10
N CYS A 80 10.63 1.01 2.10
CA CYS A 80 9.32 1.61 2.20
C CYS A 80 9.34 2.47 3.48
N GLY A 81 8.80 3.70 3.42
CA GLY A 81 8.55 4.45 4.66
C GLY A 81 7.78 3.56 5.65
N PRO A 82 7.91 3.79 6.98
CA PRO A 82 7.27 2.94 7.97
C PRO A 82 5.83 2.69 7.54
N PRO A 83 5.38 1.41 7.51
CA PRO A 83 4.07 1.08 6.99
C PRO A 83 3.09 2.07 7.61
N LEU A 84 2.36 2.80 6.75
CA LEU A 84 1.34 3.72 7.25
C LEU A 84 0.55 2.90 8.27
N PRO A 85 0.36 3.40 9.50
CA PRO A 85 -0.36 2.65 10.52
C PRO A 85 -1.62 2.13 9.85
N PRO A 86 -1.95 0.83 9.98
CA PRO A 86 -3.10 0.26 9.30
C PRO A 86 -4.23 1.24 9.54
N LYS A 87 -4.78 1.82 8.47
CA LYS A 87 -5.93 2.72 8.60
C LYS A 87 -6.92 1.90 9.42
N GLY A 88 -7.12 2.28 10.68
CA GLY A 88 -8.13 1.64 11.52
C GLY A 88 -9.41 1.63 10.70
N ASN A 89 -10.20 0.56 10.80
CA ASN A 89 -11.36 0.45 9.94
C ASN A 89 -12.19 1.73 10.16
N VAL A 90 -12.49 2.45 9.09
CA VAL A 90 -13.29 3.65 9.22
C VAL A 90 -14.73 3.22 9.02
N CYS A 91 -15.50 3.25 10.10
CA CYS A 91 -16.92 3.02 10.06
C CYS A 91 -17.64 4.31 9.68
N SER A 92 -18.67 4.18 8.86
CA SER A 92 -19.63 5.25 8.60
C SER A 92 -20.82 5.13 9.55
N GLY A 93 -21.33 6.28 9.99
CA GLY A 93 -22.53 6.37 10.81
C GLY A 93 -23.27 7.66 10.54
N GLY A 94 -24.31 7.89 11.33
CA GLY A 94 -25.07 9.12 11.28
C GLY A 94 -25.52 9.56 12.67
N THR A 95 -25.71 10.86 12.81
CA THR A 95 -26.39 11.46 13.96
C THR A 95 -27.73 12.03 13.51
N GLY A 96 -28.57 12.45 14.46
CA GLY A 96 -29.72 13.29 14.12
C GLY A 96 -29.29 14.58 13.41
N MET A 97 -30.20 15.19 12.66
CA MET A 97 -29.96 16.50 12.04
C MET A 97 -29.87 17.59 13.09
N CYS A 98 -28.79 18.37 13.03
CA CYS A 98 -28.63 19.59 13.82
C CYS A 98 -29.65 20.68 13.49
N SER A 99 -29.99 20.81 12.21
CA SER A 99 -31.02 21.69 11.65
C SER A 99 -31.15 21.43 10.14
N GLY A 100 -32.17 21.99 9.47
CA GLY A 100 -32.34 21.84 8.02
C GLY A 100 -31.14 22.35 7.17
N LYS A 101 -30.33 23.26 7.72
CA LYS A 101 -29.12 23.79 7.07
C LYS A 101 -27.85 23.00 7.38
N CYS A 102 -27.93 21.99 8.25
CA CYS A 102 -26.85 21.04 8.51
C CYS A 102 -25.46 21.70 8.71
N PRO A 103 -25.31 22.56 9.74
CA PRO A 103 -24.06 23.26 9.98
C PRO A 103 -22.94 22.29 10.39
N TYR A 104 -21.81 22.36 9.68
CA TYR A 104 -20.65 21.47 9.87
C TYR A 104 -20.24 21.33 11.33
N LYS A 105 -20.08 22.44 12.06
CA LYS A 105 -19.62 22.45 13.45
C LYS A 105 -20.51 21.61 14.39
N CYS A 106 -21.82 21.68 14.19
CA CYS A 106 -22.74 20.88 15.01
C CYS A 106 -22.67 19.40 14.64
N CYS A 107 -22.54 19.11 13.34
CA CYS A 107 -22.40 17.76 12.82
C CYS A 107 -21.16 17.08 13.38
N ASP A 108 -20.02 17.76 13.29
CA ASP A 108 -18.74 17.30 13.81
C ASP A 108 -18.79 17.08 15.33
N THR A 109 -19.35 18.03 16.07
CA THR A 109 -19.52 17.89 17.53
C THR A 109 -20.42 16.71 17.89
N SER A 110 -21.52 16.50 17.17
CA SER A 110 -22.46 15.40 17.43
C SER A 110 -21.83 14.05 17.12
N CYS A 111 -21.06 13.96 16.03
CA CYS A 111 -20.32 12.76 15.66
C CYS A 111 -19.21 12.45 16.65
N ALA A 112 -18.45 13.45 17.11
CA ALA A 112 -17.41 13.30 18.12
C ALA A 112 -17.97 12.91 19.50
N GLN A 113 -19.19 13.35 19.84
CA GLN A 113 -19.87 12.94 21.06
C GLN A 113 -20.41 11.50 20.98
N LYS A 114 -20.90 11.08 19.82
CA LYS A 114 -21.51 9.75 19.62
C LYS A 114 -20.47 8.66 19.38
N TYR A 115 -19.41 8.96 18.65
CA TYR A 115 -18.39 8.01 18.24
C TYR A 115 -17.02 8.48 18.72
N ASN A 116 -16.28 7.61 19.42
CA ASN A 116 -14.96 7.94 19.93
C ASN A 116 -13.98 8.19 18.77
N GLY A 117 -13.33 9.36 18.74
CA GLY A 117 -12.52 9.80 17.61
C GLY A 117 -13.33 10.09 16.33
N GLY A 118 -14.66 10.19 16.43
CA GLY A 118 -15.54 10.46 15.32
C GLY A 118 -15.45 11.89 14.82
N ARG A 119 -15.56 12.05 13.51
CA ARG A 119 -15.64 13.34 12.81
C ARG A 119 -16.91 13.37 12.01
N GLY A 120 -17.52 14.54 11.92
CA GLY A 120 -18.81 14.73 11.27
C GLY A 120 -18.73 15.73 10.14
N PHE A 121 -19.46 15.45 9.06
CA PHE A 121 -19.62 16.39 7.97
C PHE A 121 -21.06 16.35 7.46
N CYS A 122 -21.48 17.49 6.93
CA CYS A 122 -22.76 17.56 6.26
C CYS A 122 -22.66 16.92 4.88
N ASN A 123 -23.55 15.97 4.61
CA ASN A 123 -23.70 15.38 3.29
C ASN A 123 -25.14 15.55 2.80
N SER A 124 -25.35 15.47 1.49
CA SER A 124 -26.65 15.68 0.86
C SER A 124 -27.05 14.45 0.05
N LEU A 125 -28.25 13.91 0.33
CA LEU A 125 -28.89 12.88 -0.50
C LEU A 125 -30.09 13.52 -1.21
N GLY A 126 -29.91 13.88 -2.48
CA GLY A 126 -30.91 14.65 -3.22
C GLY A 126 -31.12 16.03 -2.59
N ASN A 127 -32.36 16.32 -2.17
CA ASN A 127 -32.73 17.59 -1.52
C ASN A 127 -32.62 17.55 0.01
N TYR A 128 -32.17 16.43 0.60
CA TYR A 128 -32.09 16.25 2.05
C TYR A 128 -30.65 16.33 2.51
N ASN A 129 -30.38 17.21 3.47
CA ASN A 129 -29.09 17.28 4.15
C ASN A 129 -29.12 16.38 5.38
N PHE A 130 -28.07 15.60 5.58
CA PHE A 130 -27.92 14.75 6.75
C PHE A 130 -26.49 14.82 7.29
N CYS A 131 -26.37 14.46 8.56
CA CYS A 131 -25.09 14.40 9.22
C CYS A 131 -24.46 13.03 9.06
N GLN A 132 -23.36 12.96 8.29
CA GLN A 132 -22.56 11.77 8.14
C GLN A 132 -21.37 11.81 9.10
N CYS A 133 -21.16 10.71 9.81
CA CYS A 133 -20.04 10.55 10.72
C CYS A 133 -19.07 9.51 10.16
N GLU A 134 -17.78 9.79 10.29
CA GLU A 134 -16.70 8.82 10.11
C GLU A 134 -15.98 8.63 11.43
N TYR A 135 -15.74 7.39 11.83
CA TYR A 135 -15.10 7.09 13.10
C TYR A 135 -14.29 5.79 13.04
N PRO A 136 -13.23 5.67 13.85
CA PRO A 136 -12.49 4.43 13.99
C PRO A 136 -13.36 3.29 14.54
N CYS A 137 -13.23 2.12 13.92
CA CYS A 137 -13.66 0.79 14.30
C CYS A 137 -12.60 -0.23 13.77
#